data_AF-A0A5C6M7S5-F1
#
_entry.id   AF-A0A5C6M7S5-F1
#
_cell.length_a   1.000
_cell.length_b   1.000
_cell.length_c   1.000
_cell.angle_alpha   90.00
_cell.angle_beta   90.00
_cell.angle_gamma   90.00
#
_symmetry.space_group_name_H-M   'P 1'
#
loop_
_entity.id
_entity.type
_entity.pdbx_description
1 polymer ?
#
loop_
_entity_poly.entity_id
_entity_poly.type
_entity_poly.pdbx_seq_one_letter_code
_entity_poly.pdbx_strand_id
1 'polypeptide(L)'
;MVGLLGRVQTAGEQSLILEEMLASFEGRVGLAMPEEWKSAYEVLQKSDQQAVRDRADQVAVLFGDQRVFSVLRRLLADERAEPARRRRALDVLVRGQDRDSAEVFLSAAVLDQADLQGPAIRALAAIGSEKTPQILLQRYAQLPSAAKADVIGTLVARPAWTKLLLLAIGAGQVPSGDLYAYHVRQILAFRNSELNDLLKQNWGEIREAAADRQAQLADWKKQLGSRVLAKASTGNGRRVFAKTCQNCHKLFGTGGEIGPDITGSNRANLDYILENILDPSAVVGRDYQVTVLALSDGRVVQGLLRKETDSALTIQTINDAVVVPKAEIEERSLSNISMMPERQLDSLTKDEVRDLIAYLASPTQVAFSGPKAPIDPQTKKVPGAQEGEALKIVEKTGGNAVSQPMGGFAADRWSGSDHLWWTGGRPGDRLGLEVRAAAAGLYDVEIVLTKARDYGVVRLQLDQVVLDPQLDLYNTPEVITTGVLTYRGVQLAEGAHRLSVEIVGSNPAAVKNHMVGVDYVRLVPAEPAPAVRPQ
;
A
#
# COMPACT_ATOMS: atom_id res chain seq x y z
N MET A 1 34.89 -21.39 -1.82
CA MET A 1 34.28 -20.78 -0.62
C MET A 1 33.74 -21.82 0.35
N VAL A 2 32.90 -22.79 -0.07
CA VAL A 2 32.35 -23.83 0.83
C VAL A 2 33.43 -24.65 1.56
N GLY A 3 34.47 -25.10 0.86
CA GLY A 3 35.59 -25.79 1.51
C GLY A 3 36.38 -24.96 2.54
N LEU A 4 36.27 -23.62 2.49
CA LEU A 4 36.83 -22.72 3.51
C LEU A 4 35.92 -22.63 4.74
N LEU A 5 34.59 -22.58 4.56
CA LEU A 5 33.61 -22.52 5.67
C LEU A 5 33.76 -23.68 6.66
N GLY A 6 34.03 -24.89 6.16
CA GLY A 6 34.25 -26.06 7.02
C GLY A 6 35.58 -26.07 7.78
N ARG A 7 36.51 -25.15 7.48
CA ARG A 7 37.86 -25.08 8.07
C ARG A 7 38.07 -23.86 8.97
N VAL A 8 37.29 -22.81 8.78
CA VAL A 8 37.37 -21.54 9.52
C VAL A 8 36.71 -21.70 10.90
N GLN A 9 37.42 -21.26 11.95
CA GLN A 9 36.97 -21.42 13.35
C GLN A 9 36.31 -20.18 13.95
N THR A 10 36.50 -18.99 13.38
CA THR A 10 35.93 -17.76 13.94
C THR A 10 34.58 -17.42 13.31
N ALA A 11 33.62 -17.04 14.15
CA ALA A 11 32.27 -16.69 13.69
C ALA A 11 32.24 -15.45 12.77
N GLY A 12 33.16 -14.51 12.96
CA GLY A 12 33.29 -13.31 12.11
C GLY A 12 33.67 -13.65 10.66
N GLU A 13 34.67 -14.53 10.48
CA GLU A 13 35.09 -14.99 9.15
C GLU A 13 34.02 -15.87 8.49
N GLN A 14 33.36 -16.74 9.25
CA GLN A 14 32.22 -17.52 8.76
C GLN A 14 31.10 -16.61 8.26
N SER A 15 30.76 -15.56 9.01
CA SER A 15 29.74 -14.59 8.63
C SER A 15 30.08 -13.86 7.34
N LEU A 16 31.33 -13.39 7.20
CA LEU A 16 31.78 -12.67 6.00
C LEU A 16 31.73 -13.55 4.75
N ILE A 17 32.21 -14.79 4.84
CA ILE A 17 32.18 -15.73 3.70
C ILE A 17 30.74 -16.05 3.29
N LEU A 18 29.84 -16.26 4.26
CA LEU A 18 28.42 -16.50 3.97
C LEU A 18 27.75 -15.29 3.30
N GLU A 19 28.10 -14.07 3.72
CA GLU A 19 27.57 -12.83 3.14
C GLU A 19 27.99 -12.65 1.67
N GLU A 20 29.28 -12.86 1.38
CA GLU A 20 29.80 -12.84 0.02
C GLU A 20 29.16 -13.94 -0.86
N MET A 21 28.91 -15.13 -0.31
CA MET A 21 28.18 -16.17 -1.02
C MET A 21 26.77 -15.73 -1.37
N LEU A 22 26.01 -15.21 -0.40
CA LEU A 22 24.64 -14.72 -0.62
C LEU A 22 24.59 -13.62 -1.69
N ALA A 23 25.53 -12.67 -1.64
CA ALA A 23 25.64 -11.61 -2.65
C ALA A 23 25.93 -12.20 -4.05
N SER A 24 26.83 -13.19 -4.14
CA SER A 24 27.18 -13.83 -5.42
C SER A 24 26.03 -14.65 -6.04
N PHE A 25 25.06 -15.06 -5.22
CA PHE A 25 23.93 -15.89 -5.62
C PHE A 25 22.67 -15.08 -5.98
N GLU A 26 22.70 -13.76 -5.83
CA GLU A 26 21.54 -12.91 -6.03
C GLU A 26 20.94 -12.99 -7.44
N GLY A 27 19.69 -13.48 -7.53
CA GLY A 27 18.96 -13.67 -8.79
C GLY A 27 19.32 -14.96 -9.54
N ARG A 28 20.05 -15.89 -8.91
CA ARG A 28 20.30 -17.25 -9.42
C ARG A 28 19.41 -18.25 -8.70
N VAL A 29 19.08 -19.33 -9.40
CA VAL A 29 18.23 -20.44 -8.90
C VAL A 29 18.83 -21.77 -9.36
N GLY A 30 18.54 -22.86 -8.64
CA GLY A 30 19.00 -24.20 -9.01
C GLY A 30 20.53 -24.39 -8.92
N LEU A 31 21.18 -23.74 -7.94
CA LEU A 31 22.62 -23.88 -7.75
C LEU A 31 22.95 -25.32 -7.29
N ALA A 32 23.91 -25.96 -7.97
CA ALA A 32 24.38 -27.27 -7.57
C ALA A 32 25.03 -27.20 -6.17
N MET A 33 24.52 -28.01 -5.24
CA MET A 33 25.07 -28.11 -3.89
C MET A 33 26.47 -28.74 -3.94
N PRO A 34 27.53 -28.06 -3.44
CA PRO A 34 28.86 -28.65 -3.36
C PRO A 34 28.89 -29.85 -2.40
N GLU A 35 29.74 -30.84 -2.68
CA GLU A 35 29.83 -32.07 -1.86
C GLU A 35 30.16 -31.75 -0.39
N GLU A 36 31.03 -30.75 -0.16
CA GLU A 36 31.46 -30.35 1.19
C GLU A 36 30.44 -29.48 1.93
N TRP A 37 29.34 -29.06 1.28
CA TRP A 37 28.33 -28.23 1.93
C TRP A 37 27.72 -28.94 3.14
N LYS A 38 27.47 -30.25 3.04
CA LYS A 38 26.78 -30.99 4.09
C LYS A 38 27.53 -30.95 5.42
N SER A 39 28.85 -31.14 5.38
CA SER A 39 29.72 -31.11 6.56
C SER A 39 29.96 -29.67 7.04
N ALA A 40 30.14 -28.71 6.13
CA ALA A 40 30.27 -27.30 6.48
C ALA A 40 29.02 -26.78 7.21
N TYR A 41 27.83 -27.13 6.72
CA TYR A 41 26.56 -26.74 7.32
C TYR A 41 26.42 -27.24 8.76
N GLU A 42 26.80 -28.48 9.05
CA GLU A 42 26.77 -29.05 10.42
C GLU A 42 27.71 -28.31 11.39
N VAL A 43 28.83 -27.79 10.90
CA VAL A 43 29.74 -26.95 11.68
C VAL A 43 29.10 -25.59 11.95
N LEU A 44 28.54 -24.96 10.91
CA LEU A 44 27.92 -23.62 11.01
C LEU A 44 26.71 -23.61 11.95
N GLN A 45 25.91 -24.67 11.96
CA GLN A 45 24.77 -24.82 12.87
C GLN A 45 25.16 -24.94 14.36
N LYS A 46 26.42 -25.27 14.66
CA LYS A 46 26.95 -25.32 16.03
C LYS A 46 27.56 -24.00 16.50
N SER A 47 27.62 -22.98 15.63
CA SER A 47 28.07 -21.64 16.02
C SER A 47 27.25 -21.13 17.20
N ASP A 48 27.86 -20.38 18.11
CA ASP A 48 27.17 -19.67 19.19
C ASP A 48 26.41 -18.44 18.68
N GLN A 49 26.88 -17.84 17.59
CA GLN A 49 26.25 -16.68 16.95
C GLN A 49 25.04 -17.06 16.09
N GLN A 50 23.86 -16.55 16.48
CA GLN A 50 22.61 -16.73 15.72
C GLN A 50 22.73 -16.22 14.28
N ALA A 51 23.45 -15.13 14.05
CA ALA A 51 23.61 -14.53 12.72
C ALA A 51 24.37 -15.44 11.73
N VAL A 52 25.27 -16.30 12.22
CA VAL A 52 25.97 -17.29 11.39
C VAL A 52 25.03 -18.43 11.00
N ARG A 53 24.25 -18.95 11.97
CA ARG A 53 23.25 -20.00 11.72
C ARG A 53 22.19 -19.52 10.71
N ASP A 54 21.63 -18.33 10.91
CA ASP A 54 20.62 -17.74 10.02
C ASP A 54 21.14 -17.52 8.59
N ARG A 55 22.42 -17.14 8.41
CA ARG A 55 23.02 -17.00 7.07
C ARG A 55 23.34 -18.37 6.44
N ALA A 56 23.76 -19.34 7.24
CA ALA A 56 24.00 -20.70 6.77
C ALA A 56 22.71 -21.35 6.26
N ASP A 57 21.58 -21.12 6.94
CA ASP A 57 20.25 -21.55 6.49
C ASP A 57 19.91 -20.94 5.12
N GLN A 58 20.14 -19.64 4.93
CA GLN A 58 19.88 -18.96 3.66
C GLN A 58 20.70 -19.54 2.50
N VAL A 59 21.98 -19.86 2.73
CA VAL A 59 22.83 -20.48 1.71
C VAL A 59 22.39 -21.93 1.44
N ALA A 60 22.02 -22.69 2.48
CA ALA A 60 21.54 -24.07 2.33
C ALA A 60 20.30 -24.14 1.42
N VAL A 61 19.42 -23.16 1.55
CA VAL A 61 18.21 -23.03 0.74
C VAL A 61 18.51 -22.75 -0.73
N LEU A 62 19.51 -21.92 -1.01
CA LEU A 62 19.94 -21.66 -2.39
C LEU A 62 20.52 -22.92 -3.06
N PHE A 63 21.07 -23.82 -2.27
CA PHE A 63 21.51 -25.16 -2.69
C PHE A 63 20.39 -26.22 -2.70
N GLY A 64 19.17 -25.88 -2.28
CA GLY A 64 18.04 -26.81 -2.21
C GLY A 64 18.16 -27.89 -1.13
N ASP A 65 18.87 -27.61 -0.04
CA ASP A 65 19.07 -28.57 1.05
C ASP A 65 17.77 -28.81 1.85
N GLN A 66 17.09 -29.92 1.53
CA GLN A 66 15.82 -30.35 2.10
C GLN A 66 15.81 -30.46 3.63
N ARG A 67 16.98 -30.64 4.26
CA ARG A 67 17.09 -30.74 5.73
C ARG A 67 16.63 -29.44 6.40
N VAL A 68 16.94 -28.29 5.78
CA VAL A 68 16.63 -26.96 6.31
C VAL A 68 15.14 -26.67 6.19
N PHE A 69 14.53 -27.01 5.04
CA PHE A 69 13.11 -26.78 4.82
C PHE A 69 12.23 -27.49 5.85
N SER A 70 12.55 -28.73 6.23
CA SER A 70 11.79 -29.45 7.27
C SER A 70 11.80 -28.78 8.65
N VAL A 71 12.92 -28.14 9.01
CA VAL A 71 13.08 -27.41 10.27
C VAL A 71 12.34 -26.09 10.21
N LEU A 72 12.46 -25.37 9.09
CA LEU A 72 11.80 -24.09 8.88
C LEU A 72 10.28 -24.22 8.78
N ARG A 73 9.75 -25.28 8.17
CA ARG A 73 8.31 -25.58 8.17
C ARG A 73 7.77 -25.73 9.58
N ARG A 74 8.48 -26.47 10.45
CA ARG A 74 8.12 -26.63 11.87
C ARG A 74 8.21 -25.31 12.63
N LEU A 75 9.27 -24.52 12.41
CA LEU A 75 9.41 -23.20 13.02
C LEU A 75 8.29 -22.25 12.60
N LEU A 76 7.91 -22.25 11.31
CA LEU A 76 6.83 -21.42 10.79
C LEU A 76 5.48 -21.81 11.39
N ALA A 77 5.23 -23.11 11.62
CA ALA A 77 4.01 -23.63 12.23
C ALA A 77 3.93 -23.45 13.75
N ASP A 78 5.04 -23.16 14.44
CA ASP A 78 5.08 -23.00 15.90
C ASP A 78 4.62 -21.59 16.32
N GLU A 79 3.38 -21.47 16.78
CA GLU A 79 2.79 -20.21 17.25
C GLU A 79 3.51 -19.60 18.47
N ARG A 80 4.29 -20.40 19.21
CA ARG A 80 5.07 -19.93 20.36
C ARG A 80 6.43 -19.36 19.96
N ALA A 81 6.86 -19.59 18.72
CA ALA A 81 8.11 -19.06 18.23
C ALA A 81 8.01 -17.54 18.00
N GLU A 82 9.15 -16.86 18.17
CA GLU A 82 9.24 -15.41 18.00
C GLU A 82 8.81 -14.98 16.58
N PRO A 83 7.94 -13.95 16.43
CA PRO A 83 7.38 -13.54 15.14
C PRO A 83 8.42 -13.26 14.04
N ALA A 84 9.50 -12.55 14.34
CA ALA A 84 10.53 -12.24 13.35
C ALA A 84 11.26 -13.51 12.87
N ARG A 85 11.45 -14.52 13.72
CA ARG A 85 11.98 -15.83 13.31
C ARG A 85 11.03 -16.57 12.38
N ARG A 86 9.74 -16.55 12.66
CA ARG A 86 8.72 -17.16 11.78
C ARG A 86 8.69 -16.45 10.43
N ARG A 87 8.79 -15.11 10.42
CA ARG A 87 8.86 -14.31 9.19
C ARG A 87 10.07 -14.67 8.34
N ARG A 88 11.25 -14.80 8.96
CA ARG A 88 12.47 -15.25 8.27
C ARG A 88 12.32 -16.67 7.71
N ALA A 89 11.74 -17.59 8.48
CA ALA A 89 11.47 -18.95 8.01
C ALA A 89 10.58 -18.96 6.76
N LEU A 90 9.50 -18.16 6.77
CA LEU A 90 8.64 -17.99 5.59
C LEU A 90 9.44 -17.47 4.39
N ASP A 91 10.21 -16.39 4.53
CA ASP A 91 10.99 -15.84 3.41
C ASP A 91 11.95 -16.86 2.80
N VAL A 92 12.57 -17.67 3.65
CA VAL A 92 13.52 -18.69 3.24
C VAL A 92 12.80 -19.84 2.50
N LEU A 93 11.65 -20.31 3.00
CA LEU A 93 10.85 -21.35 2.33
C LEU A 93 10.33 -20.88 0.96
N VAL A 94 9.93 -19.62 0.86
CA VAL A 94 9.48 -19.00 -0.40
C VAL A 94 10.61 -18.94 -1.41
N ARG A 95 11.79 -18.45 -1.02
CA ARG A 95 12.97 -18.38 -1.90
C ARG A 95 13.43 -19.76 -2.36
N GLY A 96 13.32 -20.75 -1.48
CA GLY A 96 13.62 -22.15 -1.78
C GLY A 96 12.60 -22.86 -2.66
N GLN A 97 11.47 -22.21 -2.99
CA GLN A 97 10.35 -22.78 -3.73
C GLN A 97 9.87 -24.13 -3.15
N ASP A 98 9.85 -24.25 -1.82
CA ASP A 98 9.55 -25.49 -1.13
C ASP A 98 8.06 -25.85 -1.21
N ARG A 99 7.70 -26.72 -2.18
CA ARG A 99 6.31 -27.16 -2.43
C ARG A 99 5.61 -27.77 -1.22
N ASP A 100 6.35 -28.44 -0.35
CA ASP A 100 5.83 -29.05 0.89
C ASP A 100 5.37 -28.00 1.92
N SER A 101 5.73 -26.73 1.76
CA SER A 101 5.31 -25.64 2.66
C SER A 101 3.88 -25.16 2.41
N ALA A 102 3.24 -25.51 1.29
CA ALA A 102 1.93 -24.97 0.92
C ALA A 102 0.87 -25.19 2.02
N GLU A 103 0.86 -26.37 2.66
CA GLU A 103 -0.08 -26.68 3.74
C GLU A 103 0.20 -25.85 5.01
N VAL A 104 1.47 -25.57 5.32
CA VAL A 104 1.84 -24.70 6.44
C VAL A 104 1.41 -23.26 6.15
N PHE A 105 1.57 -22.78 4.91
CA PHE A 105 1.15 -21.43 4.52
C PHE A 105 -0.37 -21.23 4.59
N LEU A 106 -1.13 -22.29 4.37
CA LEU A 106 -2.59 -22.30 4.47
C LEU A 106 -3.10 -22.49 5.92
N SER A 107 -2.21 -22.76 6.88
CA SER A 107 -2.59 -23.00 8.27
C SER A 107 -3.04 -21.72 8.98
N ALA A 108 -3.89 -21.89 10.01
CA ALA A 108 -4.31 -20.80 10.90
C ALA A 108 -3.11 -20.09 11.55
N ALA A 109 -2.10 -20.86 11.97
CA ALA A 109 -0.86 -20.35 12.56
C ALA A 109 -0.20 -19.27 11.68
N VAL A 110 -0.28 -19.38 10.35
CA VAL A 110 0.31 -18.42 9.41
C VAL A 110 -0.71 -17.39 8.95
N LEU A 111 -1.90 -17.82 8.52
CA LEU A 111 -2.89 -16.92 7.92
C LEU A 111 -3.54 -15.98 8.94
N ASP A 112 -3.56 -16.31 10.23
CA ASP A 112 -4.16 -15.45 11.26
C ASP A 112 -3.15 -14.46 11.88
N GLN A 113 -1.88 -14.52 11.45
CA GLN A 113 -0.85 -13.59 11.89
C GLN A 113 -0.59 -12.50 10.83
N ALA A 114 -0.83 -11.24 11.18
CA ALA A 114 -0.76 -10.10 10.26
C ALA A 114 0.56 -10.01 9.47
N ASP A 115 1.70 -10.21 10.13
CA ASP A 115 3.02 -10.10 9.49
C ASP A 115 3.34 -11.24 8.50
N LEU A 116 2.62 -12.37 8.60
CA LEU A 116 2.85 -13.56 7.78
C LEU A 116 1.79 -13.74 6.69
N GLN A 117 0.56 -13.27 6.93
CA GLN A 117 -0.62 -13.51 6.09
C GLN A 117 -0.39 -13.12 4.63
N GLY A 118 -0.12 -11.84 4.34
CA GLY A 118 0.07 -11.35 2.97
C GLY A 118 1.22 -12.06 2.23
N PRO A 119 2.44 -12.12 2.80
CA PRO A 119 3.56 -12.84 2.18
C PRO A 119 3.26 -14.33 1.91
N ALA A 120 2.57 -15.03 2.82
CA ALA A 120 2.21 -16.43 2.63
C ALA A 120 1.17 -16.61 1.51
N ILE A 121 0.16 -15.73 1.45
CA ILE A 121 -0.85 -15.75 0.38
C ILE A 121 -0.20 -15.57 -0.99
N ARG A 122 0.69 -14.58 -1.16
CA ARG A 122 1.41 -14.38 -2.42
C ARG A 122 2.28 -15.58 -2.79
N ALA A 123 2.98 -16.15 -1.82
CA ALA A 123 3.84 -17.30 -2.05
C ALA A 123 3.08 -18.54 -2.56
N LEU A 124 1.82 -18.72 -2.15
CA LEU A 124 0.98 -19.83 -2.64
C LEU A 124 0.78 -19.79 -4.15
N ALA A 125 0.84 -18.62 -4.80
CA ALA A 125 0.78 -18.51 -6.26
C ALA A 125 1.90 -19.32 -6.93
N ALA A 126 3.11 -19.26 -6.37
CA ALA A 126 4.27 -20.00 -6.86
C ALA A 126 4.29 -21.45 -6.39
N ILE A 127 4.12 -21.68 -5.10
CA ILE A 127 4.34 -22.99 -4.46
C ILE A 127 3.22 -23.98 -4.78
N GLY A 128 1.96 -23.55 -4.64
CA GLY A 128 0.80 -24.38 -4.99
C GLY A 128 0.34 -25.42 -3.99
N SER A 129 -0.97 -25.44 -3.73
CA SER A 129 -1.71 -26.61 -3.20
C SER A 129 -3.10 -26.63 -3.81
N GLU A 130 -3.65 -27.80 -4.12
CA GLU A 130 -5.03 -27.96 -4.60
C GLU A 130 -6.07 -27.40 -3.62
N LYS A 131 -5.73 -27.31 -2.32
CA LYS A 131 -6.60 -26.75 -1.28
C LYS A 131 -6.62 -25.22 -1.26
N THR A 132 -5.68 -24.58 -1.95
CA THR A 132 -5.47 -23.12 -1.90
C THR A 132 -6.76 -22.33 -2.19
N PRO A 133 -7.48 -22.58 -3.29
CA PRO A 133 -8.68 -21.80 -3.60
C PRO A 133 -9.76 -21.97 -2.55
N GLN A 134 -10.01 -23.20 -2.11
CA GLN A 134 -11.06 -23.49 -1.15
C GLN A 134 -10.81 -22.79 0.19
N ILE A 135 -9.59 -22.88 0.73
CA ILE A 135 -9.24 -22.28 2.02
C ILE A 135 -9.25 -20.75 1.94
N LEU A 136 -8.65 -20.16 0.89
CA LEU A 136 -8.60 -18.70 0.76
C LEU A 136 -9.99 -18.09 0.52
N LEU A 137 -10.84 -18.73 -0.30
CA LEU A 137 -12.20 -18.27 -0.55
C LEU A 137 -13.10 -18.38 0.70
N GLN A 138 -12.94 -19.43 1.51
CA GLN A 138 -13.67 -19.56 2.79
C GLN A 138 -13.35 -18.43 3.76
N ARG A 139 -12.10 -17.96 3.78
CA ARG A 139 -11.65 -16.87 4.66
C ARG A 139 -11.87 -15.48 4.08
N TYR A 140 -12.15 -15.38 2.77
CA TYR A 140 -12.10 -14.13 2.00
C TYR A 140 -12.85 -12.95 2.65
N ALA A 141 -14.09 -13.18 3.13
CA ALA A 141 -14.92 -12.13 3.71
C ALA A 141 -14.28 -11.45 4.93
N GLN A 142 -13.51 -12.20 5.73
CA GLN A 142 -12.90 -11.77 6.98
C GLN A 142 -11.51 -11.13 6.79
N LEU A 143 -10.95 -11.22 5.58
CA LEU A 143 -9.61 -10.70 5.30
C LEU A 143 -9.61 -9.16 5.19
N PRO A 144 -8.53 -8.49 5.62
CA PRO A 144 -8.33 -7.07 5.36
C PRO A 144 -8.17 -6.82 3.85
N SER A 145 -8.45 -5.60 3.39
CA SER A 145 -8.43 -5.24 1.96
C SER A 145 -7.10 -5.57 1.26
N ALA A 146 -5.97 -5.40 1.94
CA ALA A 146 -4.66 -5.76 1.41
C ALA A 146 -4.53 -7.28 1.14
N ALA A 147 -4.98 -8.11 2.09
CA ALA A 147 -4.94 -9.57 1.93
C ALA A 147 -5.98 -10.07 0.91
N LYS A 148 -7.14 -9.42 0.79
CA LYS A 148 -8.11 -9.70 -0.29
C LYS A 148 -7.46 -9.52 -1.66
N ALA A 149 -6.72 -8.43 -1.87
CA ALA A 149 -5.99 -8.19 -3.12
C ALA A 149 -4.93 -9.28 -3.38
N ASP A 150 -4.17 -9.68 -2.35
CA ASP A 150 -3.22 -10.79 -2.44
C ASP A 150 -3.92 -12.11 -2.83
N VAL A 151 -5.10 -12.40 -2.27
CA VAL A 151 -5.88 -13.61 -2.60
C VAL A 151 -6.30 -13.62 -4.06
N ILE A 152 -6.87 -12.52 -4.57
CA ILE A 152 -7.29 -12.45 -5.98
C ILE A 152 -6.08 -12.68 -6.88
N GLY A 153 -4.96 -11.99 -6.63
CA GLY A 153 -3.71 -12.15 -7.37
C GLY A 153 -3.21 -13.60 -7.38
N THR A 154 -3.28 -14.29 -6.23
CA THR A 154 -2.90 -15.70 -6.11
C THR A 154 -3.83 -16.63 -6.87
N LEU A 155 -5.15 -16.42 -6.81
CA LEU A 155 -6.12 -17.31 -7.46
C LEU A 155 -6.15 -17.14 -8.98
N VAL A 156 -5.80 -15.96 -9.50
CA VAL A 156 -5.65 -15.77 -10.95
C VAL A 156 -4.32 -16.27 -11.51
N ALA A 157 -3.44 -16.87 -10.70
CA ALA A 157 -2.16 -17.41 -11.16
C ALA A 157 -2.28 -18.71 -11.97
N ARG A 158 -3.41 -19.44 -11.82
CA ARG A 158 -3.63 -20.76 -12.45
C ARG A 158 -5.05 -20.88 -13.02
N PRO A 159 -5.24 -21.58 -14.15
CA PRO A 159 -6.57 -21.74 -14.74
C PRO A 159 -7.59 -22.42 -13.81
N ALA A 160 -7.20 -23.52 -13.15
CA ALA A 160 -8.08 -24.28 -12.27
C ALA A 160 -8.57 -23.45 -11.06
N TRP A 161 -7.70 -22.61 -10.52
CA TRP A 161 -8.01 -21.74 -9.38
C TRP A 161 -8.84 -20.54 -9.81
N THR A 162 -8.53 -19.97 -10.97
CA THR A 162 -9.28 -18.89 -11.61
C THR A 162 -10.74 -19.30 -11.80
N LYS A 163 -10.97 -20.54 -12.26
CA LYS A 163 -12.32 -21.09 -12.41
C LYS A 163 -13.11 -21.02 -11.10
N LEU A 164 -12.51 -21.46 -9.99
CA LEU A 164 -13.14 -21.44 -8.66
C LEU A 164 -13.37 -20.00 -8.16
N LEU A 165 -12.45 -19.08 -8.42
CA LEU A 165 -12.65 -17.66 -8.12
C LEU A 165 -13.83 -17.08 -8.89
N LEU A 166 -13.89 -17.29 -10.22
CA LEU A 166 -14.98 -16.76 -11.05
C LEU A 166 -16.34 -17.33 -10.64
N LEU A 167 -16.41 -18.61 -10.25
CA LEU A 167 -17.62 -19.21 -9.69
C LEU A 167 -18.00 -18.58 -8.34
N ALA A 168 -17.03 -18.31 -7.47
CA ALA A 168 -17.27 -17.64 -6.19
C ALA A 168 -17.77 -16.19 -6.38
N ILE A 169 -17.30 -15.50 -7.42
CA ILE A 169 -17.84 -14.19 -7.82
C ILE A 169 -19.29 -14.32 -8.28
N GLY A 170 -19.58 -15.28 -9.16
CA GLY A 170 -20.95 -15.53 -9.64
C GLY A 170 -21.92 -15.93 -8.52
N ALA A 171 -21.41 -16.57 -7.46
CA ALA A 171 -22.17 -16.92 -6.26
C ALA A 171 -22.28 -15.76 -5.23
N GLY A 172 -21.67 -14.61 -5.48
CA GLY A 172 -21.67 -13.45 -4.57
C GLY A 172 -20.80 -13.62 -3.32
N GLN A 173 -19.98 -14.67 -3.23
CA GLN A 173 -19.03 -14.88 -2.13
C GLN A 173 -17.85 -13.91 -2.20
N VAL A 174 -17.45 -13.54 -3.42
CA VAL A 174 -16.43 -12.52 -3.70
C VAL A 174 -17.07 -11.38 -4.48
N PRO A 175 -16.98 -10.12 -4.02
CA PRO A 175 -17.47 -8.97 -4.78
C PRO A 175 -16.76 -8.88 -6.14
N SER A 176 -17.52 -8.73 -7.21
CA SER A 176 -16.95 -8.57 -8.56
C SER A 176 -16.04 -7.33 -8.68
N GLY A 177 -16.28 -6.29 -7.88
CA GLY A 177 -15.45 -5.09 -7.79
C GLY A 177 -14.03 -5.30 -7.25
N ASP A 178 -13.75 -6.46 -6.64
CA ASP A 178 -12.40 -6.82 -6.18
C ASP A 178 -11.56 -7.41 -7.32
N LEU A 179 -12.19 -7.82 -8.42
CA LEU A 179 -11.51 -8.27 -9.64
C LEU A 179 -11.24 -7.06 -10.54
N TYR A 180 -10.02 -6.53 -10.49
CA TYR A 180 -9.60 -5.42 -11.36
C TYR A 180 -9.23 -5.84 -12.80
N ALA A 181 -9.16 -4.85 -13.70
CA ALA A 181 -8.84 -5.05 -15.12
C ALA A 181 -7.53 -5.81 -15.37
N TYR A 182 -6.51 -5.64 -14.51
CA TYR A 182 -5.26 -6.39 -14.68
C TYR A 182 -5.41 -7.89 -14.40
N HIS A 183 -6.28 -8.27 -13.45
CA HIS A 183 -6.61 -9.67 -13.21
C HIS A 183 -7.34 -10.26 -14.42
N VAL A 184 -8.29 -9.50 -14.99
CA VAL A 184 -9.00 -9.87 -16.21
C VAL A 184 -8.02 -10.17 -17.36
N ARG A 185 -7.00 -9.33 -17.54
CA ARG A 185 -5.95 -9.56 -18.54
C ARG A 185 -5.16 -10.84 -18.30
N GLN A 186 -4.82 -11.13 -17.05
CA GLN A 186 -4.16 -12.38 -16.67
C GLN A 186 -5.03 -13.60 -16.98
N ILE A 187 -6.33 -13.51 -16.73
CA ILE A 187 -7.29 -14.58 -17.03
C ILE A 187 -7.37 -14.82 -18.55
N LEU A 188 -7.45 -13.75 -19.34
CA LEU A 188 -7.43 -13.84 -20.81
C LEU A 188 -6.13 -14.45 -21.34
N ALA A 189 -4.99 -14.20 -20.68
CA ALA A 189 -3.69 -14.73 -21.06
C ALA A 189 -3.62 -16.27 -21.00
N PHE A 190 -4.50 -16.93 -20.23
CA PHE A 190 -4.64 -18.38 -20.26
C PHE A 190 -5.16 -18.94 -21.60
N ARG A 191 -5.72 -18.09 -22.47
CA ARG A 191 -6.34 -18.49 -23.75
C ARG A 191 -7.36 -19.63 -23.59
N ASN A 192 -8.07 -19.65 -22.47
CA ASN A 192 -9.04 -20.68 -22.11
C ASN A 192 -10.47 -20.18 -22.34
N SER A 193 -11.21 -20.82 -23.26
CA SER A 193 -12.57 -20.40 -23.62
C SER A 193 -13.57 -20.51 -22.47
N GLU A 194 -13.47 -21.55 -21.64
CA GLU A 194 -14.36 -21.71 -20.47
C GLU A 194 -14.16 -20.57 -19.46
N LEU A 195 -12.91 -20.20 -19.18
CA LEU A 195 -12.61 -19.07 -18.29
C LEU A 195 -13.10 -17.74 -18.87
N ASN A 196 -12.98 -17.55 -20.18
CA ASN A 196 -13.47 -16.35 -20.84
C ASN A 196 -14.99 -16.22 -20.75
N ASP A 197 -15.72 -17.34 -20.86
CA ASP A 197 -17.18 -17.34 -20.73
C ASP A 197 -17.63 -17.11 -19.29
N LEU A 198 -16.98 -17.77 -18.32
CA LEU A 198 -17.22 -17.52 -16.89
C LEU A 198 -16.92 -16.06 -16.50
N LEU A 199 -15.87 -15.48 -17.06
CA LEU A 199 -15.51 -14.10 -16.82
C LEU A 199 -16.57 -13.13 -17.38
N LYS A 200 -17.04 -13.37 -18.60
CA LYS A 200 -18.15 -12.58 -19.18
C LYS A 200 -19.42 -12.69 -18.36
N GLN A 201 -19.75 -13.90 -17.89
CA GLN A 201 -20.96 -14.18 -17.12
C GLN A 201 -20.95 -13.53 -15.74
N ASN A 202 -19.82 -13.62 -15.02
CA ASN A 202 -19.76 -13.27 -13.59
C ASN A 202 -19.11 -11.90 -13.31
N TRP A 203 -18.40 -11.32 -14.28
CA TRP A 203 -17.76 -10.00 -14.14
C TRP A 203 -18.30 -8.97 -15.15
N GLY A 204 -18.48 -9.35 -16.42
CA GLY A 204 -19.08 -8.51 -17.47
C GLY A 204 -18.35 -8.56 -18.81
N GLU A 205 -18.91 -7.94 -19.85
CA GLU A 205 -18.28 -7.89 -21.18
C GLU A 205 -17.02 -7.02 -21.20
N ILE A 206 -15.93 -7.58 -21.72
CA ILE A 206 -14.71 -6.85 -22.10
C ILE A 206 -14.98 -6.18 -23.45
N ARG A 207 -15.71 -5.06 -23.43
CA ARG A 207 -15.84 -4.19 -24.60
C ARG A 207 -14.95 -2.98 -24.41
N GLU A 208 -13.90 -2.90 -25.22
CA GLU A 208 -13.20 -1.65 -25.47
C GLU A 208 -13.11 -1.43 -26.98
N ALA A 209 -14.17 -0.86 -27.56
CA ALA A 209 -14.06 -0.27 -28.88
C ALA A 209 -13.37 1.10 -28.74
N ALA A 210 -12.39 1.39 -29.59
CA ALA A 210 -11.70 2.70 -29.61
C ALA A 210 -12.64 3.91 -29.70
N ALA A 211 -13.87 3.71 -30.21
CA ALA A 211 -14.91 4.73 -30.24
C ALA A 211 -15.42 5.14 -28.84
N ASP A 212 -15.53 4.20 -27.90
CA ASP A 212 -15.98 4.49 -26.53
C ASP A 212 -14.93 5.29 -25.76
N ARG A 213 -13.63 5.06 -26.02
CA ARG A 213 -12.53 5.82 -25.42
C ARG A 213 -12.52 7.28 -25.85
N GLN A 214 -12.74 7.54 -27.14
CA GLN A 214 -12.83 8.91 -27.65
C GLN A 214 -14.04 9.67 -27.07
N ALA A 215 -15.16 8.97 -26.87
CA ALA A 215 -16.33 9.54 -26.21
C ALA A 215 -16.05 9.88 -24.73
N GLN A 216 -15.38 8.98 -24.00
CA GLN A 216 -14.98 9.22 -22.60
C GLN A 216 -13.97 10.38 -22.47
N LEU A 217 -12.98 10.44 -23.36
CA LEU A 217 -12.02 11.54 -23.41
C LEU A 217 -12.76 12.88 -23.60
N ALA A 218 -13.68 12.94 -24.57
CA ALA A 218 -14.46 14.14 -24.84
C ALA A 218 -15.35 14.55 -23.65
N ASP A 219 -15.98 13.58 -22.97
CA ASP A 219 -16.81 13.84 -21.79
C ASP A 219 -15.98 14.36 -20.61
N TRP A 220 -14.86 13.71 -20.28
CA TRP A 220 -13.96 14.17 -19.22
C TRP A 220 -13.38 15.55 -19.51
N LYS A 221 -12.99 15.84 -20.75
CA LYS A 221 -12.54 17.18 -21.16
C LYS A 221 -13.61 18.25 -20.89
N LYS A 222 -14.88 17.95 -21.17
CA LYS A 222 -15.99 18.86 -20.90
C LYS A 222 -16.17 19.08 -19.39
N GLN A 223 -16.04 18.03 -18.59
CA GLN A 223 -16.18 18.09 -17.13
C GLN A 223 -14.97 18.78 -16.44
N LEU A 224 -13.77 18.71 -17.03
CA LEU A 224 -12.52 19.22 -16.49
C LEU A 224 -12.07 20.54 -17.11
N GLY A 225 -13.02 21.38 -17.55
CA GLY A 225 -12.71 22.70 -18.09
C GLY A 225 -11.94 23.59 -17.08
N SER A 226 -11.25 24.62 -17.60
CA SER A 226 -10.38 25.50 -16.80
C SER A 226 -11.04 26.09 -15.54
N ARG A 227 -12.32 26.49 -15.61
CA ARG A 227 -13.08 27.00 -14.46
C ARG A 227 -13.32 25.96 -13.37
N VAL A 228 -13.41 24.68 -13.75
CA VAL A 228 -13.59 23.57 -12.81
C VAL A 228 -12.24 23.27 -12.16
N LEU A 229 -11.18 23.09 -12.94
CA LEU A 229 -9.83 22.86 -12.43
C LEU A 229 -9.32 23.99 -11.53
N ALA A 230 -9.72 25.24 -11.78
CA ALA A 230 -9.39 26.37 -10.91
C ALA A 230 -9.94 26.25 -9.47
N LYS A 231 -10.97 25.42 -9.24
CA LYS A 231 -11.55 25.15 -7.92
C LYS A 231 -11.00 23.87 -7.28
N ALA A 232 -10.01 23.23 -7.90
CA ALA A 232 -9.49 21.96 -7.45
C ALA A 232 -8.66 22.09 -6.18
N SER A 233 -8.78 21.10 -5.29
CA SER A 233 -7.88 20.95 -4.15
C SER A 233 -6.71 20.06 -4.54
N THR A 234 -5.56 20.65 -4.85
CA THR A 234 -4.36 19.87 -5.22
C THR A 234 -3.86 18.99 -4.08
N GLY A 235 -4.07 19.38 -2.81
CA GLY A 235 -3.77 18.54 -1.65
C GLY A 235 -4.65 17.30 -1.55
N ASN A 236 -5.95 17.43 -1.89
CA ASN A 236 -6.86 16.30 -2.05
C ASN A 236 -6.42 15.42 -3.23
N GLY A 237 -6.03 16.05 -4.34
CA GLY A 237 -5.46 15.37 -5.51
C GLY A 237 -4.21 14.57 -5.20
N ARG A 238 -3.32 15.08 -4.34
CA ARG A 238 -2.15 14.35 -3.85
C ARG A 238 -2.54 13.11 -3.06
N ARG A 239 -3.61 13.16 -2.25
CA ARG A 239 -4.13 11.97 -1.57
C ARG A 239 -4.69 10.95 -2.55
N VAL A 240 -5.47 11.39 -3.55
CA VAL A 240 -6.00 10.48 -4.59
C VAL A 240 -4.84 9.84 -5.37
N PHE A 241 -3.81 10.61 -5.72
CA PHE A 241 -2.60 10.09 -6.32
C PHE A 241 -1.92 9.05 -5.42
N ALA A 242 -1.78 9.32 -4.13
CA ALA A 242 -1.21 8.38 -3.16
C ALA A 242 -1.97 7.04 -3.12
N LYS A 243 -3.30 7.10 -3.21
CA LYS A 243 -4.18 5.93 -3.19
C LYS A 243 -4.13 5.12 -4.50
N THR A 244 -4.09 5.80 -5.65
CA THR A 244 -4.37 5.18 -6.94
C THR A 244 -3.13 5.00 -7.82
N CYS A 245 -2.22 5.98 -7.82
CA CYS A 245 -1.14 6.06 -8.81
C CYS A 245 0.25 5.83 -8.19
N GLN A 246 0.44 6.24 -6.93
CA GLN A 246 1.74 6.29 -6.26
C GLN A 246 2.40 4.92 -6.07
N ASN A 247 1.61 3.84 -5.97
CA ASN A 247 2.17 2.49 -5.88
C ASN A 247 3.01 2.13 -7.11
N CYS A 248 2.66 2.65 -8.28
CA CYS A 248 3.37 2.38 -9.52
C CYS A 248 4.25 3.55 -9.97
N HIS A 249 3.81 4.79 -9.78
CA HIS A 249 4.46 5.97 -10.35
C HIS A 249 5.09 6.85 -9.29
N LYS A 250 6.23 7.46 -9.66
CA LYS A 250 6.89 8.51 -8.90
C LYS A 250 6.44 9.89 -9.39
N LEU A 251 6.14 10.80 -8.46
CA LEU A 251 5.85 12.20 -8.73
C LEU A 251 6.49 13.09 -7.65
N PHE A 252 7.31 14.05 -8.08
CA PHE A 252 8.14 14.90 -7.23
C PHE A 252 9.00 14.08 -6.24
N GLY A 253 9.62 13.02 -6.75
CA GLY A 253 10.51 12.15 -5.97
C GLY A 253 9.81 11.15 -5.04
N THR A 254 8.48 11.14 -4.97
CA THR A 254 7.71 10.23 -4.09
C THR A 254 6.90 9.23 -4.93
N GLY A 255 7.00 7.93 -4.60
CA GLY A 255 6.21 6.86 -5.22
C GLY A 255 7.05 5.66 -5.68
N GLY A 256 6.39 4.72 -6.34
CA GLY A 256 6.98 3.46 -6.82
C GLY A 256 7.74 3.60 -8.13
N GLU A 257 8.39 2.51 -8.52
CA GLU A 257 9.25 2.43 -9.71
C GLU A 257 8.77 1.38 -10.73
N ILE A 258 7.53 0.89 -10.57
CA ILE A 258 6.92 -0.04 -11.53
C ILE A 258 6.66 0.67 -12.85
N GLY A 259 5.99 1.83 -12.79
CA GLY A 259 5.80 2.73 -13.91
C GLY A 259 6.88 3.81 -13.98
N PRO A 260 6.90 4.62 -15.04
CA PRO A 260 7.80 5.75 -15.17
C PRO A 260 7.61 6.80 -14.07
N ASP A 261 8.69 7.52 -13.76
CA ASP A 261 8.61 8.79 -13.04
C ASP A 261 7.89 9.81 -13.93
N ILE A 262 6.76 10.32 -13.46
CA ILE A 262 5.91 11.23 -14.22
C ILE A 262 6.21 12.70 -13.92
N THR A 263 7.20 13.02 -13.07
CA THR A 263 7.55 14.40 -12.69
C THR A 263 7.90 15.26 -13.91
N GLY A 264 8.63 14.71 -14.88
CA GLY A 264 9.07 15.42 -16.09
C GLY A 264 8.09 15.41 -17.26
N SER A 265 6.92 14.77 -17.13
CA SER A 265 5.97 14.58 -18.24
C SER A 265 5.24 15.88 -18.62
N ASN A 266 4.56 15.87 -19.78
CA ASN A 266 3.73 16.99 -20.30
C ASN A 266 2.43 17.22 -19.49
N ARG A 267 2.54 17.22 -18.16
CA ARG A 267 1.42 17.18 -17.22
C ARG A 267 0.58 18.46 -17.22
N ALA A 268 1.08 19.57 -17.77
CA ALA A 268 0.26 20.76 -17.97
C ALA A 268 -0.81 20.56 -19.06
N ASN A 269 -0.66 19.56 -19.92
CA ASN A 269 -1.62 19.26 -20.99
C ASN A 269 -2.66 18.23 -20.50
N LEU A 270 -3.91 18.66 -20.40
CA LEU A 270 -5.05 17.83 -19.99
C LEU A 270 -5.25 16.63 -20.94
N ASP A 271 -5.06 16.83 -22.24
CA ASP A 271 -5.22 15.79 -23.26
C ASP A 271 -4.22 14.69 -23.04
N TYR A 272 -2.96 15.08 -22.84
CA TYR A 272 -1.87 14.15 -22.54
C TYR A 272 -2.16 13.32 -21.27
N ILE A 273 -2.63 13.96 -20.19
CA ILE A 273 -2.97 13.22 -18.96
C ILE A 273 -4.10 12.24 -19.21
N LEU A 274 -5.22 12.69 -19.79
CA LEU A 274 -6.40 11.86 -19.97
C LEU A 274 -6.15 10.70 -20.95
N GLU A 275 -5.41 10.93 -22.03
CA GLU A 275 -5.04 9.88 -22.99
C GLU A 275 -4.24 8.76 -22.31
N ASN A 276 -3.25 9.11 -21.49
CA ASN A 276 -2.43 8.12 -20.79
C ASN A 276 -3.19 7.39 -19.66
N ILE A 277 -4.18 8.04 -19.03
CA ILE A 277 -5.00 7.42 -17.97
C ILE A 277 -6.10 6.51 -18.55
N LEU A 278 -6.76 6.96 -19.63
CA LEU A 278 -7.90 6.26 -20.24
C LEU A 278 -7.45 5.18 -21.24
N ASP A 279 -6.29 5.33 -21.87
CA ASP A 279 -5.72 4.35 -22.81
C ASP A 279 -4.21 4.14 -22.56
N PRO A 280 -3.83 3.57 -21.41
CA PRO A 280 -2.42 3.36 -21.09
C PRO A 280 -1.70 2.38 -22.04
N SER A 281 -2.45 1.63 -22.85
CA SER A 281 -1.93 0.65 -23.81
C SER A 281 -1.68 1.25 -25.20
N ALA A 282 -2.15 2.48 -25.47
CA ALA A 282 -1.99 3.12 -26.78
C ALA A 282 -0.51 3.29 -27.18
N VAL A 283 0.36 3.62 -26.21
CA VAL A 283 1.80 3.77 -26.41
C VAL A 283 2.53 3.22 -25.19
N VAL A 284 3.13 2.03 -25.33
CA VAL A 284 3.94 1.41 -24.27
C VAL A 284 5.41 1.46 -24.67
N GLY A 285 6.22 2.15 -23.86
CA GLY A 285 7.67 2.19 -24.05
C GLY A 285 8.30 0.80 -23.89
N ARG A 286 9.38 0.53 -24.62
CA ARG A 286 10.06 -0.78 -24.63
C ARG A 286 10.41 -1.30 -23.23
N ASP A 287 10.87 -0.41 -22.35
CA ASP A 287 11.27 -0.75 -20.98
C ASP A 287 10.08 -1.08 -20.05
N TYR A 288 8.85 -0.80 -20.51
CA TYR A 288 7.60 -1.05 -19.80
C TYR A 288 6.72 -2.09 -20.51
N GLN A 289 7.23 -2.78 -21.53
CA GLN A 289 6.52 -3.88 -22.17
C GLN A 289 6.41 -5.08 -21.23
N VAL A 290 5.18 -5.56 -21.06
CA VAL A 290 4.91 -6.70 -20.19
C VAL A 290 5.40 -7.97 -20.87
N THR A 291 6.25 -8.72 -20.18
CA THR A 291 6.64 -10.08 -20.55
C THR A 291 5.65 -11.07 -19.96
N VAL A 292 5.13 -11.98 -20.78
CA VAL A 292 4.25 -13.06 -20.36
C VAL A 292 5.01 -14.38 -20.49
N LEU A 293 5.10 -15.13 -19.40
CA LEU A 293 5.77 -16.42 -19.30
C LEU A 293 4.74 -17.50 -18.99
N ALA A 294 4.58 -18.48 -19.88
CA ALA A 294 3.87 -19.72 -19.57
C ALA A 294 4.88 -20.72 -19.01
N LEU A 295 4.57 -21.30 -17.85
CA LEU A 295 5.47 -22.20 -17.13
C LEU A 295 5.00 -23.65 -17.23
N SER A 296 5.94 -24.59 -17.10
CA SER A 296 5.71 -26.03 -17.23
C SER A 296 4.84 -26.65 -16.12
N ASP A 297 4.62 -25.90 -15.04
CA ASP A 297 3.68 -26.27 -13.99
C ASP A 297 2.27 -25.70 -14.21
N GLY A 298 2.01 -25.12 -15.39
CA GLY A 298 0.72 -24.55 -15.80
C GLY A 298 0.46 -23.15 -15.27
N ARG A 299 1.41 -22.52 -14.56
CA ARG A 299 1.31 -21.10 -14.17
C ARG A 299 1.57 -20.19 -15.35
N VAL A 300 0.98 -18.99 -15.29
CA VAL A 300 1.36 -17.86 -16.13
C VAL A 300 1.88 -16.75 -15.24
N VAL A 301 3.11 -16.29 -15.50
CA VAL A 301 3.72 -15.15 -14.82
C VAL A 301 3.82 -14.00 -15.82
N GLN A 302 3.24 -12.85 -15.46
CA GLN A 302 3.29 -11.65 -16.29
C GLN A 302 3.82 -10.45 -15.50
N GLY A 303 4.68 -9.65 -16.13
CA GLY A 303 5.22 -8.44 -15.52
C GLY A 303 6.35 -7.81 -16.32
N LEU A 304 7.03 -6.82 -15.75
CA LEU A 304 8.19 -6.18 -16.38
C LEU A 304 9.45 -7.00 -16.13
N LEU A 305 10.23 -7.27 -17.18
CA LEU A 305 11.53 -7.90 -17.02
C LEU A 305 12.52 -6.91 -16.37
N ARG A 306 12.99 -7.22 -15.16
CA ARG A 306 13.96 -6.40 -14.43
C ARG A 306 15.39 -6.87 -14.61
N LYS A 307 15.59 -8.18 -14.58
CA LYS A 307 16.91 -8.81 -14.66
C LYS A 307 16.76 -10.12 -15.41
N GLU A 308 17.75 -10.44 -16.23
CA GLU A 308 17.90 -11.75 -16.85
C GLU A 308 19.33 -12.23 -16.59
N THR A 309 19.45 -13.43 -16.02
CA THR A 309 20.72 -14.13 -15.81
C THR A 309 20.77 -15.34 -16.74
N ASP A 310 21.88 -16.09 -16.71
CA ASP A 310 22.01 -17.31 -17.51
C ASP A 310 20.97 -18.39 -17.10
N SER A 311 20.50 -18.38 -15.85
CA SER A 311 19.61 -19.41 -15.30
C SER A 311 18.17 -18.94 -15.02
N ALA A 312 17.91 -17.63 -14.88
CA ALA A 312 16.60 -17.13 -14.44
C ALA A 312 16.23 -15.75 -14.99
N LEU A 313 14.94 -15.45 -14.98
CA LEU A 313 14.37 -14.13 -15.23
C LEU A 313 13.83 -13.58 -13.91
N THR A 314 14.00 -12.29 -13.64
CA THR A 314 13.31 -11.58 -12.56
C THR A 314 12.22 -10.71 -13.18
N ILE A 315 10.97 -11.08 -12.92
CA ILE A 315 9.77 -10.42 -13.42
C ILE A 315 9.16 -9.58 -12.30
N GLN A 316 9.09 -8.27 -12.48
CA GLN A 316 8.34 -7.38 -11.59
C GLN A 316 6.85 -7.44 -11.94
N THR A 317 6.06 -8.06 -11.08
CA THR A 317 4.60 -8.00 -11.11
C THR A 317 4.12 -6.70 -10.45
N ILE A 318 2.81 -6.49 -10.39
CA ILE A 318 2.21 -5.35 -9.65
C ILE A 318 2.49 -5.45 -8.14
N ASN A 319 2.60 -6.68 -7.61
CA ASN A 319 2.69 -6.93 -6.18
C ASN A 319 4.13 -7.16 -5.71
N ASP A 320 4.96 -7.80 -6.53
CA ASP A 320 6.25 -8.34 -6.13
C ASP A 320 7.19 -8.64 -7.30
N ALA A 321 8.47 -8.88 -6.98
CA ALA A 321 9.44 -9.38 -7.94
C ALA A 321 9.53 -10.90 -7.85
N VAL A 322 9.22 -11.59 -8.95
CA VAL A 322 9.20 -13.05 -9.05
C VAL A 322 10.43 -13.51 -9.83
N VAL A 323 11.21 -14.42 -9.25
CA VAL A 323 12.33 -15.07 -9.94
C VAL A 323 11.84 -16.36 -10.58
N VAL A 324 11.89 -16.43 -11.90
CA VAL A 324 11.42 -17.56 -12.72
C VAL A 324 12.63 -18.28 -13.32
N PRO A 325 12.86 -19.56 -12.98
CA PRO A 325 13.91 -20.36 -13.62
C PRO A 325 13.66 -20.52 -15.12
N LYS A 326 14.68 -20.33 -15.96
CA LYS A 326 14.55 -20.50 -17.42
C LYS A 326 14.13 -21.91 -17.82
N ALA A 327 14.52 -22.91 -17.05
CA ALA A 327 14.17 -24.31 -17.27
C ALA A 327 12.67 -24.60 -17.08
N GLU A 328 11.94 -23.75 -16.36
CA GLU A 328 10.50 -23.89 -16.15
C GLU A 328 9.67 -23.14 -17.19
N ILE A 329 10.29 -22.35 -18.08
CA ILE A 329 9.58 -21.54 -19.08
C ILE A 329 9.30 -22.38 -20.33
N GLU A 330 8.03 -22.60 -20.62
CA GLU A 330 7.59 -23.24 -21.88
C GLU A 330 7.45 -22.22 -23.01
N GLU A 331 6.86 -21.06 -22.72
CA GLU A 331 6.64 -20.00 -23.69
C GLU A 331 6.96 -18.63 -23.08
N ARG A 332 7.63 -17.78 -23.85
CA ARG A 332 7.85 -16.36 -23.52
C ARG A 332 7.32 -15.49 -24.66
N SER A 333 6.47 -14.53 -24.33
CA SER A 333 5.95 -13.55 -25.28
C SER A 333 5.95 -12.13 -24.70
N LEU A 334 5.89 -11.13 -25.58
CA LEU A 334 5.70 -9.73 -25.20
C LEU A 334 4.23 -9.36 -25.43
N SER A 335 3.65 -8.66 -24.46
CA SER A 335 2.30 -8.12 -24.56
C SER A 335 2.33 -6.69 -25.07
N ASN A 336 1.39 -6.36 -25.96
CA ASN A 336 1.15 -4.99 -26.41
C ASN A 336 0.23 -4.21 -25.44
N ILE A 337 -0.13 -4.82 -24.31
CA ILE A 337 -1.04 -4.24 -23.31
C ILE A 337 -0.23 -3.79 -22.11
N SER A 338 -0.51 -2.57 -21.64
CA SER A 338 0.19 -1.96 -20.50
C SER A 338 -0.12 -2.66 -19.18
N MET A 339 0.86 -2.62 -18.26
CA MET A 339 0.65 -3.06 -16.87
C MET A 339 -0.24 -2.09 -16.08
N MET A 340 -0.33 -0.83 -16.51
CA MET A 340 -1.22 0.15 -15.90
C MET A 340 -2.70 -0.28 -16.09
N PRO A 341 -3.52 -0.29 -15.03
CA PRO A 341 -4.93 -0.65 -15.15
C PRO A 341 -5.72 0.36 -15.99
N GLU A 342 -6.73 -0.08 -16.72
CA GLU A 342 -7.74 0.82 -17.31
C GLU A 342 -8.80 1.17 -16.26
N ARG A 343 -9.70 2.13 -16.58
CA ARG A 343 -10.84 2.51 -15.74
C ARG A 343 -10.48 3.01 -14.33
N GLN A 344 -9.28 3.53 -14.13
CA GLN A 344 -8.83 4.04 -12.83
C GLN A 344 -9.71 5.19 -12.30
N LEU A 345 -10.37 5.93 -13.19
CA LEU A 345 -11.24 7.05 -12.84
C LEU A 345 -12.64 6.63 -12.38
N ASP A 346 -13.10 5.42 -12.73
CA ASP A 346 -14.48 4.98 -12.50
C ASP A 346 -14.80 4.82 -11.01
N SER A 347 -13.77 4.53 -10.21
CA SER A 347 -13.88 4.38 -8.74
C SER A 347 -13.80 5.71 -7.98
N LEU A 348 -13.56 6.82 -8.69
CA LEU A 348 -13.37 8.14 -8.11
C LEU A 348 -14.60 9.01 -8.29
N THR A 349 -14.90 9.84 -7.29
CA THR A 349 -15.91 10.89 -7.44
C THR A 349 -15.44 11.96 -8.43
N LYS A 350 -16.36 12.72 -9.01
CA LYS A 350 -16.03 13.81 -9.94
C LYS A 350 -15.07 14.85 -9.33
N ASP A 351 -15.24 15.13 -8.04
CA ASP A 351 -14.35 16.04 -7.30
C ASP A 351 -12.96 15.43 -7.12
N GLU A 352 -12.85 14.14 -6.82
CA GLU A 352 -11.56 13.45 -6.75
C GLU A 352 -10.84 13.40 -8.09
N VAL A 353 -11.55 13.17 -9.20
CA VAL A 353 -10.95 13.22 -10.54
C VAL A 353 -10.44 14.63 -10.85
N ARG A 354 -11.25 15.67 -10.61
CA ARG A 354 -10.83 17.07 -10.78
C ARG A 354 -9.56 17.36 -9.99
N ASP A 355 -9.56 16.98 -8.71
CA ASP A 355 -8.47 17.27 -7.79
C ASP A 355 -7.19 16.49 -8.16
N LEU A 356 -7.33 15.22 -8.53
CA LEU A 356 -6.22 14.39 -9.04
C LEU A 356 -5.59 15.03 -10.28
N ILE A 357 -6.40 15.41 -11.26
CA ILE A 357 -5.90 16.01 -12.52
C ILE A 357 -5.21 17.35 -12.25
N ALA A 358 -5.75 18.18 -11.36
CA ALA A 358 -5.11 19.43 -10.97
C ALA A 358 -3.78 19.22 -10.25
N TYR A 359 -3.69 18.20 -9.37
CA TYR A 359 -2.43 17.84 -8.73
C TYR A 359 -1.42 17.28 -9.73
N LEU A 360 -1.85 16.39 -10.62
CA LEU A 360 -1.00 15.88 -11.70
C LEU A 360 -0.47 17.03 -12.56
N ALA A 361 -1.27 18.06 -12.84
CA ALA A 361 -0.83 19.23 -13.61
C ALA A 361 0.03 20.24 -12.82
N SER A 362 0.16 20.09 -11.49
CA SER A 362 0.91 21.02 -10.65
C SER A 362 2.39 21.09 -11.07
N PRO A 363 3.02 22.26 -11.13
CA PRO A 363 4.47 22.35 -11.42
C PRO A 363 5.34 21.92 -10.24
N THR A 364 4.79 21.93 -9.02
CA THR A 364 5.52 21.65 -7.78
C THR A 364 4.76 20.67 -6.90
N GLN A 365 5.47 20.04 -5.97
CA GLN A 365 4.85 19.27 -4.89
C GLN A 365 3.91 20.16 -4.08
N VAL A 366 2.78 19.60 -3.63
CA VAL A 366 1.76 20.32 -2.85
C VAL A 366 1.60 19.69 -1.48
N ALA A 367 1.19 20.47 -0.48
CA ALA A 367 0.90 19.95 0.85
C ALA A 367 -0.25 18.94 0.80
N PHE A 368 -0.19 17.89 1.63
CA PHE A 368 -1.25 16.90 1.73
C PHE A 368 -2.52 17.55 2.32
N SER A 369 -3.72 17.20 1.82
CA SER A 369 -4.98 17.69 2.39
C SER A 369 -6.03 16.57 2.41
N GLY A 370 -6.83 16.55 3.46
CA GLY A 370 -7.92 15.60 3.67
C GLY A 370 -9.14 15.86 2.78
N PRO A 371 -10.12 14.93 2.72
CA PRO A 371 -11.41 15.20 2.09
C PRO A 371 -12.16 16.32 2.83
N LYS A 372 -13.20 16.87 2.21
CA LYS A 372 -14.06 17.85 2.88
C LYS A 372 -14.73 17.23 4.11
N ALA A 373 -14.86 18.02 5.17
CA ALA A 373 -15.56 17.62 6.38
C ALA A 373 -17.03 17.28 6.06
N PRO A 374 -17.58 16.16 6.56
CA PRO A 374 -18.97 15.76 6.33
C PRO A 374 -19.90 16.57 7.24
N ILE A 375 -20.01 17.87 6.98
CA ILE A 375 -20.84 18.81 7.74
C ILE A 375 -22.32 18.51 7.47
N ASP A 376 -23.06 18.23 8.54
CA ASP A 376 -24.50 17.99 8.46
C ASP A 376 -25.24 19.29 8.05
N PRO A 377 -26.09 19.26 7.00
CA PRO A 377 -26.75 20.46 6.51
C PRO A 377 -27.72 21.11 7.49
N GLN A 378 -28.26 20.38 8.46
CA GLN A 378 -29.22 20.88 9.44
C GLN A 378 -28.50 21.45 10.66
N THR A 379 -27.59 20.68 11.26
CA THR A 379 -26.88 21.08 12.48
C THR A 379 -25.72 22.03 12.19
N LYS A 380 -25.25 22.08 10.94
CA LYS A 380 -24.03 22.77 10.50
C LYS A 380 -22.75 22.28 11.18
N LYS A 381 -22.79 21.10 11.82
CA LYS A 381 -21.68 20.49 12.55
C LYS A 381 -21.33 19.15 11.97
N VAL A 382 -20.11 18.69 12.23
CA VAL A 382 -19.70 17.32 11.91
C VAL A 382 -20.22 16.37 12.99
N PRO A 383 -21.02 15.35 12.64
CA PRO A 383 -21.52 14.40 13.63
C PRO A 383 -20.40 13.69 14.39
N GLY A 384 -20.52 13.66 15.72
CA GLY A 384 -19.55 13.04 16.63
C GLY A 384 -18.24 13.81 16.82
N ALA A 385 -18.11 15.01 16.25
CA ALA A 385 -16.95 15.86 16.45
C ALA A 385 -16.95 16.56 17.81
N GLN A 386 -15.77 16.72 18.39
CA GLN A 386 -15.49 17.59 19.52
C GLN A 386 -14.94 18.90 18.95
N GLU A 387 -15.77 19.93 18.96
CA GLU A 387 -15.49 21.23 18.34
C GLU A 387 -14.33 21.94 19.04
N GLY A 388 -13.40 22.48 18.27
CA GLY A 388 -12.16 23.07 18.75
C GLY A 388 -12.41 24.18 19.76
N GLU A 389 -13.35 25.07 19.45
CA GLU A 389 -13.73 26.20 20.31
C GLU A 389 -14.40 25.78 21.63
N ALA A 390 -14.89 24.54 21.70
CA ALA A 390 -15.49 23.95 22.89
C ALA A 390 -14.52 23.04 23.68
N LEU A 391 -13.34 22.71 23.12
CA LEU A 391 -12.35 21.90 23.81
C LEU A 391 -11.74 22.66 24.99
N LYS A 392 -11.60 21.97 26.11
CA LYS A 392 -10.94 22.53 27.29
C LYS A 392 -9.43 22.64 27.05
N ILE A 393 -8.90 23.85 27.17
CA ILE A 393 -7.45 24.10 27.12
C ILE A 393 -6.82 23.61 28.43
N VAL A 394 -5.97 22.59 28.34
CA VAL A 394 -5.25 21.99 29.48
C VAL A 394 -3.77 22.39 29.54
N GLU A 395 -3.26 23.00 28.48
CA GLU A 395 -1.92 23.58 28.42
C GLU A 395 -1.91 24.73 27.42
N LYS A 396 -1.22 25.83 27.75
CA LYS A 396 -0.94 26.93 26.82
C LYS A 396 0.34 27.61 27.29
N THR A 397 1.46 27.39 26.60
CA THR A 397 2.76 27.95 27.00
C THR A 397 2.97 29.37 26.49
N GLY A 398 2.21 29.79 25.47
CA GLY A 398 2.30 31.11 24.88
C GLY A 398 1.06 31.49 24.06
N GLY A 399 0.95 32.76 23.71
CA GLY A 399 -0.15 33.30 22.89
C GLY A 399 -1.53 33.30 23.56
N ASN A 400 -2.56 33.55 22.75
CA ASN A 400 -3.95 33.57 23.15
C ASN A 400 -4.80 32.68 22.25
N ALA A 401 -5.72 31.91 22.84
CA ALA A 401 -6.59 30.99 22.12
C ALA A 401 -8.04 31.32 22.45
N VAL A 402 -8.83 31.64 21.42
CA VAL A 402 -10.22 32.09 21.52
C VAL A 402 -11.04 31.54 20.36
N SER A 403 -12.36 31.50 20.51
CA SER A 403 -13.28 31.23 19.39
C SER A 403 -13.18 32.35 18.34
N GLN A 404 -13.25 31.98 17.06
CA GLN A 404 -13.37 32.89 15.94
C GLN A 404 -14.45 32.39 14.98
N PRO A 405 -15.51 33.18 14.74
CA PRO A 405 -16.49 32.87 13.72
C PRO A 405 -15.86 32.81 12.32
N MET A 406 -16.08 31.70 11.62
CA MET A 406 -15.52 31.41 10.30
C MET A 406 -16.52 31.56 9.15
N GLY A 407 -17.78 31.92 9.44
CA GLY A 407 -18.83 32.06 8.43
C GLY A 407 -18.57 33.12 7.33
N GLY A 408 -17.60 34.03 7.54
CA GLY A 408 -17.21 35.03 6.55
C GLY A 408 -16.26 34.53 5.45
N PHE A 409 -15.69 33.34 5.58
CA PHE A 409 -14.72 32.80 4.62
C PHE A 409 -15.41 31.88 3.60
N ALA A 410 -15.64 32.39 2.39
CA ALA A 410 -16.45 31.69 1.38
C ALA A 410 -15.73 30.52 0.67
N ALA A 411 -14.41 30.42 0.79
CA ALA A 411 -13.61 29.42 0.10
C ALA A 411 -13.74 28.00 0.70
N ASP A 412 -14.14 27.90 1.97
CA ASP A 412 -14.36 26.61 2.63
C ASP A 412 -15.44 26.70 3.73
N ARG A 413 -15.65 25.61 4.46
CA ARG A 413 -16.61 25.54 5.57
C ARG A 413 -15.99 24.86 6.78
N TRP A 414 -16.37 25.35 7.95
CA TRP A 414 -15.95 24.87 9.26
C TRP A 414 -17.14 24.25 9.98
N SER A 415 -16.88 23.24 10.81
CA SER A 415 -17.89 22.68 11.70
C SER A 415 -18.39 23.78 12.64
N GLY A 416 -19.70 23.92 12.79
CA GLY A 416 -20.29 24.98 13.62
C GLY A 416 -20.07 26.41 13.08
N SER A 417 -19.43 26.58 11.92
CA SER A 417 -18.99 27.89 11.40
C SER A 417 -18.09 28.68 12.36
N ASP A 418 -17.30 27.98 13.17
CA ASP A 418 -16.37 28.53 14.16
C ASP A 418 -15.09 27.68 14.18
N HIS A 419 -14.08 28.12 14.92
CA HIS A 419 -12.92 27.30 15.27
C HIS A 419 -12.21 27.87 16.50
N LEU A 420 -11.33 27.08 17.12
CA LEU A 420 -10.39 27.61 18.11
C LEU A 420 -9.21 28.28 17.41
N TRP A 421 -9.10 29.59 17.56
CA TRP A 421 -8.06 30.40 16.96
C TRP A 421 -6.96 30.75 17.97
N TRP A 422 -5.77 30.22 17.74
CA TRP A 422 -4.57 30.46 18.54
C TRP A 422 -3.62 31.43 17.84
N THR A 423 -3.33 32.54 18.52
CA THR A 423 -2.55 33.68 18.01
C THR A 423 -1.44 34.08 18.96
N GLY A 424 -0.40 34.74 18.45
CA GLY A 424 0.71 35.24 19.27
C GLY A 424 1.64 34.16 19.84
N GLY A 425 1.49 32.91 19.40
CA GLY A 425 2.44 31.84 19.67
C GLY A 425 3.71 31.97 18.83
N ARG A 426 4.78 31.30 19.26
CA ARG A 426 6.10 31.28 18.61
C ARG A 426 6.57 29.83 18.43
N PRO A 427 7.57 29.58 17.55
CA PRO A 427 8.20 28.27 17.48
C PRO A 427 8.67 27.79 18.87
N GLY A 428 8.27 26.57 19.25
CA GLY A 428 8.45 25.96 20.56
C GLY A 428 7.25 26.07 21.50
N ASP A 429 6.29 26.97 21.23
CA ASP A 429 5.08 27.07 22.04
C ASP A 429 4.12 25.90 21.79
N ARG A 430 3.38 25.51 22.83
CA ARG A 430 2.43 24.40 22.84
C ARG A 430 1.05 24.82 23.33
N LEU A 431 0.03 24.32 22.65
CA LEU A 431 -1.38 24.35 23.05
C LEU A 431 -1.87 22.92 23.23
N GLY A 432 -2.32 22.59 24.45
CA GLY A 432 -2.89 21.28 24.78
C GLY A 432 -4.40 21.36 24.96
N LEU A 433 -5.13 20.51 24.25
CA LEU A 433 -6.59 20.43 24.26
C LEU A 433 -7.04 19.06 24.82
N GLU A 434 -8.03 19.07 25.73
CA GLU A 434 -8.61 17.85 26.29
C GLU A 434 -9.60 17.24 25.29
N VAL A 435 -9.23 16.12 24.68
CA VAL A 435 -10.10 15.32 23.79
C VAL A 435 -10.56 14.09 24.59
N ARG A 436 -11.85 13.78 24.55
CA ARG A 436 -12.42 12.67 25.34
C ARG A 436 -12.78 11.46 24.48
N ALA A 437 -12.26 10.29 24.84
CA ALA A 437 -12.68 9.01 24.31
C ALA A 437 -13.80 8.42 25.17
N ALA A 438 -14.91 8.04 24.54
CA ALA A 438 -16.08 7.51 25.24
C ALA A 438 -15.88 6.08 25.77
N ALA A 439 -14.91 5.34 25.22
CA ALA A 439 -14.54 3.99 25.65
C ALA A 439 -13.04 3.77 25.36
N ALA A 440 -12.44 2.78 26.01
CA ALA A 440 -11.11 2.32 25.63
C ALA A 440 -11.18 1.54 24.31
N GLY A 441 -10.23 1.76 23.40
CA GLY A 441 -10.24 1.08 22.11
C GLY A 441 -9.24 1.64 21.11
N LEU A 442 -9.25 1.05 19.92
CA LEU A 442 -8.51 1.53 18.77
C LEU A 442 -9.36 2.56 18.02
N TYR A 443 -8.79 3.72 17.70
CA TYR A 443 -9.48 4.82 17.05
C TYR A 443 -8.75 5.27 15.78
N ASP A 444 -9.52 5.61 14.75
CA ASP A 444 -9.10 6.52 13.71
C ASP A 444 -9.36 7.96 14.21
N VAL A 445 -8.28 8.70 14.43
CA VAL A 445 -8.31 10.08 14.92
C VAL A 445 -8.40 11.02 13.72
N GLU A 446 -9.51 11.73 13.61
CA GLU A 446 -9.73 12.71 12.56
C GLU A 446 -9.59 14.13 13.10
N ILE A 447 -8.77 14.95 12.45
CA ILE A 447 -8.52 16.35 12.85
C ILE A 447 -8.71 17.26 11.65
N VAL A 448 -9.40 18.39 11.86
CA VAL A 448 -9.49 19.48 10.88
C VAL A 448 -8.90 20.74 11.48
N LEU A 449 -7.96 21.35 10.77
CA LEU A 449 -7.36 22.64 11.11
C LEU A 449 -7.64 23.66 10.00
N THR A 450 -7.43 24.93 10.30
CA THR A 450 -7.48 26.02 9.32
C THR A 450 -6.11 26.21 8.67
N LYS A 451 -6.12 26.58 7.40
CA LYS A 451 -4.95 27.01 6.64
C LYS A 451 -5.13 28.43 6.12
N ALA A 452 -4.11 29.28 6.29
CA ALA A 452 -4.09 30.64 5.77
C ALA A 452 -2.66 31.18 5.59
N ARG A 453 -2.53 32.40 5.08
CA ARG A 453 -1.24 33.00 4.69
C ARG A 453 -0.29 33.26 5.86
N ASP A 454 -0.81 33.29 7.07
CA ASP A 454 -0.16 33.69 8.31
C ASP A 454 -0.09 32.55 9.36
N TYR A 455 -0.39 31.33 8.91
CA TYR A 455 -0.42 30.14 9.74
C TYR A 455 0.93 29.41 9.79
N GLY A 456 1.21 28.78 10.92
CA GLY A 456 2.49 28.11 11.20
C GLY A 456 2.62 26.71 10.60
N VAL A 457 3.80 26.11 10.81
CA VAL A 457 3.99 24.66 10.70
C VAL A 457 3.92 24.10 12.11
N VAL A 458 3.14 23.04 12.31
CA VAL A 458 2.85 22.48 13.64
C VAL A 458 3.20 21.00 13.74
N ARG A 459 3.56 20.55 14.95
CA ARG A 459 3.56 19.14 15.32
C ARG A 459 2.26 18.83 16.06
N LEU A 460 1.57 17.77 15.65
CA LEU A 460 0.40 17.21 16.29
C LEU A 460 0.78 15.94 17.05
N GLN A 461 0.40 15.88 18.32
CA GLN A 461 0.66 14.73 19.19
C GLN A 461 -0.56 14.47 20.07
N LEU A 462 -1.01 13.22 20.14
CA LEU A 462 -2.07 12.79 21.06
C LEU A 462 -1.45 11.92 22.15
N ASP A 463 -1.45 12.43 23.39
CA ASP A 463 -0.67 11.90 24.51
C ASP A 463 0.81 11.70 24.17
N GLN A 464 1.26 10.46 23.98
CA GLN A 464 2.64 10.13 23.60
C GLN A 464 2.79 9.82 22.10
N VAL A 465 1.69 9.72 21.35
CA VAL A 465 1.69 9.35 19.93
C VAL A 465 1.81 10.60 19.07
N VAL A 466 2.92 10.72 18.34
CA VAL A 466 3.09 11.78 17.32
C VAL A 466 2.22 11.42 16.12
N LEU A 467 1.20 12.25 15.86
CA LEU A 467 0.29 12.07 14.73
C LEU A 467 0.88 12.66 13.45
N ASP A 468 1.41 13.88 13.55
CA ASP A 468 2.07 14.57 12.45
C ASP A 468 3.25 15.39 12.98
N PRO A 469 4.49 15.13 12.54
CA PRO A 469 5.65 15.84 13.07
C PRO A 469 5.81 17.27 12.51
N GLN A 470 5.26 17.59 11.34
CA GLN A 470 5.49 18.84 10.60
C GLN A 470 4.33 19.18 9.63
N LEU A 471 3.14 19.40 10.15
CA LEU A 471 1.98 19.80 9.36
C LEU A 471 2.05 21.28 8.98
N ASP A 472 2.14 21.56 7.67
CA ASP A 472 2.14 22.92 7.14
C ASP A 472 0.72 23.47 6.94
N LEU A 473 0.36 24.48 7.74
CA LEU A 473 -0.94 25.15 7.69
C LEU A 473 -0.93 26.41 6.81
N TYR A 474 0.14 26.66 6.05
CA TYR A 474 0.15 27.77 5.10
C TYR A 474 -0.80 27.53 3.92
N ASN A 475 -1.58 28.55 3.55
CA ASN A 475 -2.35 28.61 2.31
C ASN A 475 -2.55 30.05 1.82
N THR A 476 -2.52 30.28 0.51
CA THR A 476 -2.75 31.60 -0.10
C THR A 476 -3.43 31.43 -1.46
N PRO A 477 -4.30 32.35 -1.91
CA PRO A 477 -4.76 33.56 -1.19
C PRO A 477 -5.87 33.28 -0.17
N GLU A 478 -6.51 32.12 -0.26
CA GLU A 478 -7.73 31.81 0.48
C GLU A 478 -7.46 31.28 1.90
N VAL A 479 -8.45 31.48 2.77
CA VAL A 479 -8.54 30.76 4.05
C VAL A 479 -9.38 29.52 3.83
N ILE A 480 -8.81 28.35 4.09
CA ILE A 480 -9.44 27.05 3.86
C ILE A 480 -9.21 26.13 5.05
N THR A 481 -9.86 24.97 5.08
CA THR A 481 -9.53 23.90 6.03
C THR A 481 -8.39 23.03 5.49
N THR A 482 -7.78 22.21 6.36
CA THR A 482 -6.92 21.10 5.95
C THR A 482 -7.68 19.98 5.23
N GLY A 483 -9.01 20.00 5.27
CA GLY A 483 -9.82 18.79 5.15
C GLY A 483 -9.59 17.82 6.31
N VAL A 484 -10.30 16.70 6.30
CA VAL A 484 -10.23 15.67 7.36
C VAL A 484 -8.90 14.93 7.30
N LEU A 485 -7.99 15.22 8.22
CA LEU A 485 -6.75 14.47 8.39
C LEU A 485 -7.02 13.25 9.27
N THR A 486 -6.93 12.04 8.71
CA THR A 486 -7.19 10.79 9.44
C THR A 486 -5.89 10.10 9.83
N TYR A 487 -5.69 9.90 11.14
CA TYR A 487 -4.57 9.16 11.73
C TYR A 487 -5.10 7.85 12.30
N ARG A 488 -4.77 6.73 11.66
CA ARG A 488 -5.41 5.43 11.94
C ARG A 488 -4.74 4.67 13.08
N GLY A 489 -5.55 3.85 13.75
CA GLY A 489 -5.02 2.83 14.67
C GLY A 489 -4.41 3.38 15.96
N VAL A 490 -4.93 4.49 16.48
CA VAL A 490 -4.48 5.08 17.74
C VAL A 490 -5.17 4.40 18.90
N GLN A 491 -4.41 3.73 19.75
CA GLN A 491 -4.93 3.09 20.95
C GLN A 491 -5.19 4.15 22.04
N LEU A 492 -6.44 4.27 22.49
CA LEU A 492 -6.85 5.19 23.54
C LEU A 492 -7.47 4.42 24.71
N ALA A 493 -7.25 4.94 25.92
CA ALA A 493 -8.00 4.54 27.11
C ALA A 493 -9.38 5.21 27.11
N GLU A 494 -10.26 4.82 28.03
CA GLU A 494 -11.48 5.59 28.26
C GLU A 494 -11.14 6.89 29.01
N GLY A 495 -11.73 8.00 28.59
CA GLY A 495 -11.61 9.28 29.30
C GLY A 495 -10.81 10.34 28.54
N ALA A 496 -10.07 11.17 29.28
CA ALA A 496 -9.45 12.37 28.77
C ALA A 496 -8.03 12.11 28.21
N HIS A 497 -7.78 12.63 27.01
CA HIS A 497 -6.51 12.59 26.30
C HIS A 497 -6.07 14.00 25.95
N ARG A 498 -4.76 14.23 25.83
CA ARG A 498 -4.21 15.53 25.48
C ARG A 498 -3.81 15.54 24.00
N LEU A 499 -4.54 16.30 23.18
CA LEU A 499 -4.06 16.72 21.86
C LEU A 499 -3.15 17.93 22.04
N SER A 500 -1.86 17.76 21.83
CA SER A 500 -0.85 18.80 21.81
C SER A 500 -0.60 19.30 20.39
N VAL A 501 -0.72 20.61 20.21
CA VAL A 501 -0.36 21.36 19.00
C VAL A 501 0.85 22.22 19.32
N GLU A 502 2.01 21.85 18.80
CA GLU A 502 3.28 22.58 18.98
C GLU A 502 3.60 23.36 17.71
N ILE A 503 3.86 24.66 17.82
CA ILE A 503 4.37 25.44 16.68
C ILE A 503 5.84 25.06 16.50
N VAL A 504 6.20 24.46 15.36
CA VAL A 504 7.59 24.06 15.07
C VAL A 504 8.26 24.99 14.06
N GLY A 505 7.48 25.80 13.34
CA GLY A 505 8.03 26.72 12.35
C GLY A 505 6.97 27.44 11.53
N SER A 506 7.31 27.72 10.27
CA SER A 506 6.43 28.39 9.30
C SER A 506 6.94 28.15 7.88
N ASN A 507 6.03 28.02 6.92
CA ASN A 507 6.38 27.96 5.50
C ASN A 507 7.22 29.21 5.09
N PRO A 508 8.28 29.09 4.27
CA PRO A 508 9.08 30.23 3.83
C PRO A 508 8.28 31.41 3.25
N ALA A 509 7.17 31.13 2.56
CA ALA A 509 6.30 32.14 1.96
C ALA A 509 5.21 32.69 2.90
N ALA A 510 5.14 32.21 4.16
CA ALA A 510 4.14 32.65 5.13
C ALA A 510 4.49 34.01 5.76
N VAL A 511 3.45 34.79 6.06
CA VAL A 511 3.54 35.88 7.03
C VAL A 511 3.77 35.24 8.40
N LYS A 512 4.85 35.63 9.09
CA LYS A 512 5.38 34.92 10.26
C LYS A 512 4.63 35.22 11.57
N ASN A 513 3.29 35.08 11.56
CA ASN A 513 2.45 35.23 12.75
C ASN A 513 2.20 33.90 13.47
N HIS A 514 2.55 32.77 12.84
CA HIS A 514 2.47 31.42 13.41
C HIS A 514 1.09 31.05 13.97
N MET A 515 0.03 31.57 13.34
CA MET A 515 -1.34 31.30 13.80
C MET A 515 -1.70 29.83 13.60
N VAL A 516 -2.62 29.35 14.43
CA VAL A 516 -3.20 28.02 14.30
C VAL A 516 -4.71 28.11 14.53
N GLY A 517 -5.47 27.38 13.75
CA GLY A 517 -6.92 27.27 13.90
C GLY A 517 -7.27 25.80 13.98
N VAL A 518 -7.96 25.38 15.03
CA VAL A 518 -8.45 24.00 15.21
C VAL A 518 -9.96 24.02 15.06
N ASP A 519 -10.47 23.43 13.98
CA ASP A 519 -11.91 23.33 13.70
C ASP A 519 -12.52 22.26 14.61
N TYR A 520 -12.10 21.01 14.46
CA TYR A 520 -12.57 19.94 15.34
C TYR A 520 -11.62 18.74 15.43
N VAL A 521 -11.88 17.89 16.42
CA VAL A 521 -11.31 16.54 16.55
C VAL A 521 -12.45 15.52 16.62
N ARG A 522 -12.37 14.44 15.86
CA ARG A 522 -13.34 13.34 15.90
C ARG A 522 -12.63 12.01 16.11
N LEU A 523 -13.08 11.26 17.11
CA LEU A 523 -12.56 9.93 17.41
C LEU A 523 -13.53 8.90 16.84
N VAL A 524 -13.14 8.25 15.75
CA VAL A 524 -13.94 7.21 15.11
C VAL A 524 -13.43 5.87 15.60
N PRO A 525 -14.23 5.03 16.30
CA PRO A 525 -13.79 3.68 16.65
C PRO A 525 -13.32 2.96 15.39
N ALA A 526 -12.08 2.50 15.38
CA ALA A 526 -11.62 1.63 14.31
C ALA A 526 -12.45 0.34 14.37
N GLU A 527 -12.94 -0.15 13.24
CA GLU A 527 -13.69 -1.41 13.23
C GLU A 527 -12.86 -2.47 13.94
N PRO A 528 -13.42 -3.17 14.95
CA PRO A 528 -12.71 -4.29 15.55
C PRO A 528 -12.47 -5.31 14.44
N ALA A 529 -11.27 -5.90 14.41
CA ALA A 529 -11.13 -7.20 13.77
C ALA A 529 -12.29 -8.08 14.28
N PRO A 530 -13.10 -8.71 13.40
CA PRO A 530 -14.31 -9.37 13.81
C PRO A 530 -14.01 -10.31 14.97
N ALA A 531 -14.72 -10.09 16.09
CA ALA A 531 -14.48 -10.83 17.32
C ALA A 531 -14.53 -12.34 17.03
N VAL A 532 -13.42 -13.04 17.28
CA VAL A 532 -13.40 -14.49 17.36
C VAL A 532 -14.37 -14.86 18.47
N ARG A 533 -15.56 -15.34 18.10
CA ARG A 533 -16.48 -15.91 19.08
C ARG A 533 -15.79 -17.13 19.69
N PRO A 534 -15.67 -17.23 21.02
CA PRO A 534 -15.22 -18.46 21.62
C PRO A 534 -16.28 -19.55 21.42
N GLN A 535 -15.79 -20.67 20.86
CA GLN A 535 -16.41 -21.99 20.62
C GLN A 535 -17.22 -22.14 19.33
#